data_AF-A0AA38IIQ7-F1
#
_entry.id   AF-A0AA38IIQ7-F1
#
_cell.length_a   1.000
_cell.length_b   1.000
_cell.length_c   1.000
_cell.angle_alpha   90.00
_cell.angle_beta   90.00
_cell.angle_gamma   90.00
#
_symmetry.space_group_name_H-M   'P 1'
#
loop_
_entity.id
_entity.type
_entity.pdbx_description
1 polymer ?
#
loop_
_entity_poly.entity_id
_entity_poly.type
_entity_poly.pdbx_seq_one_letter_code
_entity_poly.pdbx_strand_id
1 'polypeptide(L)'
;MDGDDQKMAIMRKAFQMFDTSKSGFIETSKIKTILNTMGQLFDDVELNKLITQNDPEKSGTVNFDGFYNIASHFLEEDDDESTQQELKEAFRLYDREGNGYITTATLKEILAALDDNLTSRDLDGIIAEIDTDGSGTVDFDEFMEMMTGD
;
A
#
# COMPACT_ATOMS: atom_id res chain seq x y z
N MET A 1 -4.62 -17.58 8.60
CA MET A 1 -5.11 -16.80 9.77
C MET A 1 -3.89 -16.28 10.54
N ASP A 2 -2.86 -15.81 9.83
CA ASP A 2 -1.51 -15.68 10.41
C ASP A 2 -0.97 -14.23 10.35
N GLY A 3 -1.61 -13.35 9.57
CA GLY A 3 -1.20 -11.96 9.39
C GLY A 3 -1.46 -11.08 10.62
N ASP A 4 -2.68 -11.15 11.18
CA ASP A 4 -3.09 -10.26 12.29
C ASP A 4 -2.32 -10.53 13.59
N ASP A 5 -2.06 -11.81 13.91
CA ASP A 5 -1.29 -12.19 15.08
C ASP A 5 0.18 -11.73 14.97
N GLN A 6 0.75 -11.77 13.76
CA GLN A 6 2.09 -11.28 13.49
C GLN A 6 2.16 -9.75 13.57
N LYS A 7 1.18 -9.04 13.00
CA LYS A 7 1.04 -7.57 13.10
C LYS A 7 0.95 -7.13 14.57
N MET A 8 0.09 -7.78 15.36
CA MET A 8 -0.05 -7.49 16.79
C MET A 8 1.24 -7.76 17.57
N ALA A 9 1.98 -8.82 17.24
CA ALA A 9 3.26 -9.11 17.87
C ALA A 9 4.34 -8.06 17.56
N ILE A 10 4.38 -7.52 16.33
CA ILE A 10 5.31 -6.45 15.93
C ILE A 10 4.96 -5.16 16.66
N MET A 11 3.68 -4.76 16.66
CA MET A 11 3.21 -3.55 17.34
C MET A 11 3.48 -3.63 18.85
N ARG A 12 3.27 -4.80 19.46
CA ARG A 12 3.55 -5.00 20.89
C ARG A 12 5.04 -4.91 21.21
N LYS A 13 5.92 -5.42 20.34
CA LYS A 13 7.36 -5.25 20.48
C LYS A 13 7.77 -3.79 20.31
N ALA A 14 7.24 -3.09 19.30
CA ALA A 14 7.51 -1.67 19.06
C ALA A 14 7.08 -0.82 20.26
N PHE A 15 5.88 -1.04 20.80
CA PHE A 15 5.40 -0.37 22.01
C PHE A 15 6.34 -0.60 23.21
N GLN A 16 6.75 -1.85 23.44
CA GLN A 16 7.66 -2.20 24.54
C GLN A 16 9.06 -1.60 24.41
N MET A 17 9.54 -1.35 23.18
CA MET A 17 10.83 -0.66 22.99
C MET A 17 10.80 0.77 23.53
N PHE A 18 9.64 1.42 23.51
CA PHE A 18 9.48 2.83 23.88
C PHE A 18 8.85 3.05 25.26
N ASP A 19 8.08 2.08 25.77
CA ASP A 19 7.65 1.98 27.17
C ASP A 19 8.72 1.30 28.03
N THR A 20 9.92 1.89 28.08
CA THR A 20 11.04 1.39 28.90
C THR A 20 10.71 1.34 30.39
N SER A 21 9.80 2.21 30.83
CA SER A 21 9.27 2.27 32.19
C SER A 21 8.28 1.15 32.53
N LYS A 22 7.78 0.39 31.53
CA LYS A 22 6.66 -0.56 31.69
C LYS A 22 5.43 0.07 32.35
N SER A 23 5.21 1.34 32.04
CA SER A 23 4.10 2.13 32.55
C SER A 23 2.77 1.71 31.92
N GLY A 24 2.80 1.02 30.78
CA GLY A 24 1.63 0.75 29.95
C GLY A 24 1.24 1.93 29.06
N PHE A 25 2.04 3.01 29.05
CA PHE A 25 1.82 4.21 28.28
C PHE A 25 3.09 4.64 27.54
N ILE A 26 2.93 5.27 26.38
CA ILE A 26 4.01 5.95 25.66
C ILE A 26 3.61 7.39 25.38
N GLU A 27 4.59 8.27 25.30
CA GLU A 27 4.36 9.66 24.89
C GLU A 27 3.95 9.71 23.42
N THR A 28 2.99 10.57 23.09
CA THR A 28 2.50 10.77 21.71
C THR A 28 3.62 11.19 20.76
N SER A 29 4.60 11.95 21.25
CA SER A 29 5.82 12.33 20.52
C SER A 29 6.67 11.13 20.09
N LYS A 30 6.62 10.02 20.83
CA LYS A 30 7.36 8.79 20.50
C LYS A 30 6.70 7.99 19.37
N ILE A 31 5.39 8.16 19.16
CA ILE A 31 4.65 7.47 18.09
C ILE A 31 5.24 7.82 16.73
N LYS A 32 5.52 9.11 16.50
CA LYS A 32 6.20 9.58 15.28
C LYS A 32 7.56 8.91 15.07
N THR A 33 8.32 8.71 16.13
CA THR A 33 9.62 8.03 16.07
C THR A 33 9.45 6.55 15.76
N ILE A 34 8.45 5.89 16.35
CA ILE A 34 8.15 4.48 16.10
C ILE A 34 7.79 4.27 14.61
N LEU A 35 6.85 5.05 14.08
CA LEU A 35 6.42 4.94 12.67
C LEU A 35 7.59 5.18 11.70
N ASN A 36 8.42 6.20 11.96
CA ASN A 36 9.65 6.43 11.17
C ASN A 36 10.65 5.27 11.28
N THR A 37 10.77 4.65 12.45
CA THR A 37 11.68 3.50 12.66
C THR A 37 11.20 2.26 11.91
N MET A 38 9.88 2.14 11.72
CA MET A 38 9.27 1.08 10.93
C MET A 38 9.35 1.33 9.42
N GLY A 39 9.90 2.47 8.98
CA GLY A 39 10.08 2.79 7.56
C GLY A 39 8.81 3.26 6.86
N GLN A 40 7.73 3.52 7.61
CA GLN A 40 6.45 3.95 7.07
C GLN A 40 6.44 5.45 6.77
N LEU A 41 5.91 5.82 5.62
CA LEU A 41 5.64 7.21 5.25
C LEU A 41 4.24 7.57 5.74
N PHE A 42 4.11 8.67 6.48
CA PHE A 42 2.83 9.14 7.00
C PHE A 42 2.75 10.66 6.90
N ASP A 43 1.53 11.17 6.77
CA ASP A 43 1.27 12.60 6.85
C ASP A 43 1.12 13.06 8.31
N ASP A 44 1.78 14.17 8.64
CA ASP A 44 1.77 14.73 9.98
C ASP A 44 0.36 15.22 10.40
N VAL A 45 -0.49 15.67 9.47
CA VAL A 45 -1.85 16.12 9.77
C VAL A 45 -2.73 14.94 10.15
N GLU A 46 -2.64 13.85 9.40
CA GLU A 46 -3.36 12.61 9.68
C GLU A 46 -2.92 11.98 11.00
N LEU A 47 -1.61 11.89 11.25
CA LEU A 47 -1.08 11.37 12.52
C LEU A 47 -1.58 12.18 13.71
N ASN A 48 -1.56 13.52 13.62
CA ASN A 48 -2.05 14.37 14.70
C ASN A 48 -3.57 14.21 14.95
N LYS A 49 -4.35 13.95 13.89
CA LYS A 49 -5.78 13.68 14.02
C LYS A 49 -6.02 12.39 14.81
N LEU A 50 -5.31 11.31 14.47
CA LEU A 50 -5.43 10.01 15.16
C LEU A 50 -4.93 10.09 16.61
N ILE A 51 -3.83 10.82 16.85
CA ILE A 51 -3.36 11.10 18.21
C ILE A 51 -4.44 11.82 19.01
N THR A 52 -5.06 12.86 18.46
CA THR A 52 -6.11 13.63 19.18
C THR A 52 -7.34 12.77 19.48
N GLN A 53 -7.68 11.82 18.60
CA GLN A 53 -8.79 10.90 18.82
C GLN A 53 -8.49 9.89 19.95
N ASN A 54 -7.25 9.44 20.06
CA ASN A 54 -6.83 8.44 21.06
C ASN A 54 -6.31 9.06 22.37
N ASP A 55 -6.03 10.38 22.39
CA ASP A 55 -5.71 11.18 23.58
C ASP A 55 -6.63 12.42 23.67
N PRO A 56 -7.96 12.23 23.84
CA PRO A 56 -8.91 13.34 23.91
C PRO A 56 -8.67 14.25 25.13
N GLU A 57 -8.09 13.69 26.20
CA GLU A 57 -7.73 14.41 27.42
C GLU A 57 -6.46 15.26 27.25
N LYS A 58 -5.73 15.12 26.13
CA LYS A 58 -4.44 15.77 25.86
C LYS A 58 -3.43 15.52 26.98
N SER A 59 -3.45 14.30 27.51
CA SER A 59 -2.52 13.83 28.51
C SER A 59 -1.07 13.80 27.99
N GLY A 60 -0.91 13.77 26.66
CA GLY A 60 0.37 13.64 25.99
C GLY A 60 0.86 12.19 25.93
N THR A 61 0.07 11.24 26.44
CA THR A 61 0.39 9.81 26.45
C THR A 61 -0.76 8.98 25.91
N VAL A 62 -0.44 7.82 25.33
CA VAL A 62 -1.43 6.82 24.90
C VAL A 62 -1.05 5.46 25.47
N ASN A 63 -2.06 4.65 25.76
CA ASN A 63 -1.86 3.26 26.13
C ASN A 63 -1.59 2.38 24.89
N PHE A 64 -1.41 1.07 25.10
CA PHE A 64 -1.22 0.15 23.98
C PHE A 64 -2.37 0.17 22.99
N ASP A 65 -3.63 0.24 23.44
CA ASP A 65 -4.80 0.27 22.55
C ASP A 65 -4.82 1.53 21.67
N GLY A 66 -4.51 2.69 22.26
CA GLY A 66 -4.40 3.94 21.52
C GLY A 66 -3.24 3.93 20.53
N PHE A 67 -2.08 3.39 20.93
CA PHE A 67 -0.97 3.17 20.01
C PHE A 67 -1.35 2.18 18.89
N TYR A 68 -2.02 1.08 19.22
CA TYR A 68 -2.44 0.06 18.26
C TYR A 68 -3.40 0.66 17.24
N ASN A 69 -4.41 1.43 17.65
CA ASN A 69 -5.33 2.10 16.73
C ASN A 69 -4.63 3.09 15.79
N ILE A 70 -3.65 3.85 16.30
CA ILE A 70 -2.88 4.78 15.48
C ILE A 70 -1.98 4.01 14.53
N ALA A 71 -1.21 3.07 15.06
CA ALA A 71 -0.25 2.29 14.31
C ALA A 71 -0.92 1.37 13.30
N SER A 72 -2.09 0.79 13.60
CA SER A 72 -2.86 -0.03 12.66
C SER A 72 -3.31 0.80 11.47
N HIS A 73 -3.76 2.05 11.68
CA HIS A 73 -4.12 2.95 10.57
C HIS A 73 -2.95 3.22 9.61
N PHE A 74 -1.71 3.19 10.11
CA PHE A 74 -0.49 3.39 9.30
C PHE A 74 0.23 2.09 8.91
N LEU A 75 -0.15 0.96 9.48
CA LEU A 75 0.42 -0.38 9.25
C LEU A 75 -0.61 -1.33 8.62
N GLU A 76 -1.80 -0.84 8.33
CA GLU A 76 -2.58 -1.23 7.15
C GLU A 76 -1.73 -0.87 5.93
N GLU A 77 -0.64 -1.63 5.76
CA GLU A 77 0.02 -1.85 4.49
C GLU A 77 -1.04 -2.41 3.56
N ASP A 78 -1.30 -1.69 2.48
CA ASP A 78 -1.92 -2.15 1.24
C ASP A 78 -3.04 -3.15 1.46
N ASP A 79 -4.21 -2.67 1.89
CA ASP A 79 -5.41 -3.45 1.65
C ASP A 79 -5.46 -3.69 0.14
N ASP A 80 -5.64 -4.92 -0.31
CA ASP A 80 -5.83 -5.25 -1.72
C ASP A 80 -6.82 -4.26 -2.37
N GLU A 81 -7.75 -3.67 -1.62
CA GLU A 81 -8.62 -2.59 -2.07
C GLU A 81 -7.91 -1.28 -2.47
N SER A 82 -6.91 -0.78 -1.75
CA SER A 82 -6.18 0.45 -2.14
C SER A 82 -5.31 0.20 -3.36
N THR A 83 -4.58 -0.92 -3.38
CA THR A 83 -3.79 -1.34 -4.54
C THR A 83 -4.69 -1.60 -5.74
N GLN A 84 -5.82 -2.29 -5.57
CA GLN A 84 -6.82 -2.47 -6.62
C GLN A 84 -7.43 -1.15 -7.06
N GLN A 85 -7.61 -0.17 -6.17
CA GLN A 85 -8.15 1.13 -6.54
C GLN A 85 -7.13 1.94 -7.34
N GLU A 86 -5.85 1.95 -6.93
CA GLU A 86 -4.77 2.57 -7.69
C GLU A 86 -4.56 1.89 -9.05
N LEU A 87 -4.62 0.55 -9.08
CA LEU A 87 -4.57 -0.23 -10.32
C LEU A 87 -5.80 0.04 -11.20
N LYS A 88 -7.00 0.21 -10.63
CA LYS A 88 -8.22 0.60 -11.39
C LYS A 88 -8.10 2.01 -11.94
N GLU A 89 -7.51 2.94 -11.20
CA GLU A 89 -7.30 4.32 -11.64
C GLU A 89 -6.23 4.37 -12.75
N ALA A 90 -5.14 3.62 -12.60
CA ALA A 90 -4.13 3.44 -13.63
C ALA A 90 -4.73 2.76 -14.89
N PHE A 91 -5.51 1.69 -14.71
CA PHE A 91 -6.18 0.99 -15.79
C PHE A 91 -7.12 1.92 -16.57
N ARG A 92 -7.91 2.76 -15.88
CA ARG A 92 -8.77 3.78 -16.51
C ARG A 92 -7.99 4.87 -17.23
N LEU A 93 -6.78 5.19 -16.78
CA LEU A 93 -5.91 6.13 -17.49
C LEU A 93 -5.48 5.57 -18.85
N TYR A 94 -5.34 4.25 -18.94
CA TYR A 94 -4.91 3.54 -20.14
C TYR A 94 -6.06 3.10 -21.05
N ASP A 95 -7.21 2.71 -20.48
CA ASP A 95 -8.48 2.48 -21.19
C ASP A 95 -9.14 3.82 -21.56
N ARG A 96 -8.52 4.54 -22.50
CA ARG A 96 -8.98 5.85 -22.97
C ARG A 96 -10.39 5.81 -23.57
N GLU A 97 -10.81 4.65 -24.05
CA GLU A 97 -12.11 4.47 -24.69
C GLU A 97 -13.21 4.05 -23.69
N GLY A 98 -12.83 3.64 -22.46
CA GLY A 98 -13.77 3.23 -21.42
C GLY A 98 -14.47 1.91 -21.72
N ASN A 99 -13.82 1.05 -22.52
CA ASN A 99 -14.40 -0.21 -22.98
C ASN A 99 -14.24 -1.34 -21.94
N GLY A 100 -13.47 -1.10 -20.88
CA GLY A 100 -13.17 -2.09 -19.83
C GLY A 100 -12.00 -3.02 -20.16
N TYR A 101 -11.24 -2.72 -21.21
CA TYR A 101 -10.05 -3.47 -21.63
C TYR A 101 -9.03 -2.54 -22.28
N ILE A 102 -7.74 -2.87 -22.16
CA ILE A 102 -6.64 -2.16 -22.82
C ILE A 102 -6.22 -2.99 -24.03
N THR A 103 -6.17 -2.39 -25.23
CA THR A 103 -5.68 -3.15 -26.39
C THR A 103 -4.18 -3.42 -26.26
N THR A 104 -3.72 -4.58 -26.74
CA THR A 104 -2.29 -4.94 -26.76
C THR A 104 -1.43 -3.89 -27.48
N ALA A 105 -1.98 -3.21 -28.48
CA ALA A 105 -1.34 -2.07 -29.15
C ALA A 105 -1.13 -0.88 -28.19
N THR A 106 -2.16 -0.50 -27.42
CA THR A 106 -2.08 0.58 -26.43
C THR A 106 -1.07 0.24 -25.32
N LEU A 107 -1.11 -1.00 -24.81
CA LEU A 107 -0.18 -1.45 -23.77
C LEU A 107 1.28 -1.43 -24.27
N LYS A 108 1.51 -1.83 -25.53
CA LYS A 108 2.81 -1.75 -26.18
C LYS A 108 3.34 -0.31 -26.30
N GLU A 109 2.47 0.65 -26.62
CA GLU A 109 2.84 2.08 -26.64
C GLU A 109 3.18 2.59 -25.24
N ILE A 110 2.45 2.17 -24.21
CA ILE A 110 2.72 2.56 -22.81
C ILE A 110 4.06 2.00 -22.35
N LEU A 111 4.31 0.71 -22.56
CA LEU A 111 5.57 0.05 -22.18
C LEU A 111 6.77 0.66 -22.89
N ALA A 112 6.64 0.98 -24.17
CA ALA A 112 7.68 1.69 -24.91
C ALA A 112 7.93 3.11 -24.37
N ALA A 113 6.90 3.79 -23.85
CA ALA A 113 7.03 5.12 -23.25
C ALA A 113 7.60 5.08 -21.82
N LEU A 114 7.46 3.96 -21.11
CA LEU A 114 8.01 3.76 -19.77
C LEU A 114 9.49 3.38 -19.81
N ASP A 115 9.90 2.57 -20.79
CA ASP A 115 11.30 2.19 -20.99
C ASP A 115 11.68 2.14 -22.47
N ASP A 116 12.39 3.18 -22.92
CA ASP A 116 12.88 3.34 -24.30
C ASP A 116 13.91 2.25 -24.71
N ASN A 117 14.40 1.43 -23.76
CA ASN A 117 15.34 0.35 -24.07
C ASN A 117 14.66 -0.94 -24.52
N LEU A 118 13.34 -1.07 -24.33
CA LEU A 118 12.60 -2.25 -24.76
C LEU A 118 12.47 -2.28 -26.28
N THR A 119 12.97 -3.35 -26.91
CA THR A 119 12.80 -3.52 -28.35
C THR A 119 11.38 -3.98 -28.66
N SER A 120 10.94 -3.82 -29.92
CA SER A 120 9.64 -4.34 -30.35
C SER A 120 9.46 -5.82 -30.03
N ARG A 121 10.54 -6.61 -30.09
CA ARG A 121 10.54 -8.04 -29.77
C ARG A 121 10.35 -8.31 -28.27
N ASP A 122 10.96 -7.50 -27.41
CA ASP A 122 10.81 -7.62 -25.96
C ASP A 122 9.39 -7.25 -25.56
N LEU A 123 8.84 -6.19 -26.16
CA LEU A 123 7.45 -5.78 -26.00
C LEU A 123 6.48 -6.88 -26.47
N ASP A 124 6.71 -7.49 -27.64
CA ASP A 124 5.88 -8.62 -28.11
C ASP A 124 5.96 -9.83 -27.17
N GLY A 125 7.12 -10.05 -26.53
CA GLY A 125 7.28 -11.08 -25.50
C GLY A 125 6.48 -10.79 -24.24
N ILE A 126 6.56 -9.54 -23.75
CA ILE A 126 5.82 -9.08 -22.56
C ILE A 126 4.30 -9.17 -22.82
N ILE A 127 3.84 -8.69 -23.97
CA ILE A 127 2.42 -8.77 -24.34
C ILE A 127 1.94 -10.22 -24.39
N ALA A 128 2.73 -11.14 -24.96
CA ALA A 128 2.36 -12.55 -25.05
C ALA A 128 2.37 -13.29 -23.70
N GLU A 129 3.06 -12.74 -22.70
CA GLU A 129 3.06 -13.26 -21.33
C GLU A 129 1.81 -12.80 -20.56
N ILE A 130 1.29 -11.60 -20.87
CA ILE A 130 0.13 -10.99 -20.21
C ILE A 130 -1.20 -11.44 -20.86
N ASP A 131 -1.29 -11.42 -22.19
CA ASP A 131 -2.48 -11.85 -22.96
C ASP A 131 -2.51 -13.38 -23.06
N THR A 132 -2.77 -14.02 -21.91
CA THR A 132 -2.71 -15.49 -21.78
C THR A 132 -3.89 -16.17 -22.48
N ASP A 133 -5.01 -15.47 -22.60
CA ASP A 133 -6.22 -15.97 -23.26
C ASP A 133 -6.22 -15.73 -24.78
N GLY A 134 -5.30 -14.89 -25.27
CA GLY A 134 -5.13 -14.57 -26.68
C GLY A 134 -6.26 -13.73 -27.24
N SER A 135 -6.97 -12.97 -26.39
CA SER A 135 -8.04 -12.06 -26.77
C SER A 135 -7.55 -10.88 -27.60
N GLY A 136 -6.24 -10.58 -27.56
CA GLY A 136 -5.66 -9.39 -28.18
C GLY A 136 -5.95 -8.11 -27.39
N THR A 137 -6.51 -8.26 -26.19
CA THR A 137 -6.83 -7.23 -25.22
C THR A 137 -6.36 -7.66 -23.85
N VAL A 138 -6.15 -6.71 -22.95
CA VAL A 138 -5.78 -6.96 -21.56
C VAL A 138 -6.92 -6.47 -20.69
N ASP A 139 -7.58 -7.38 -19.99
CA ASP A 139 -8.62 -7.03 -19.04
C ASP A 139 -8.04 -6.65 -17.67
N PHE A 140 -8.91 -6.30 -16.72
CA PHE A 140 -8.47 -5.83 -15.41
C PHE A 140 -7.77 -6.92 -14.59
N ASP A 141 -8.20 -8.18 -14.71
CA ASP A 141 -7.60 -9.29 -13.98
C ASP A 141 -6.20 -9.59 -14.54
N GLU A 142 -6.03 -9.60 -15.86
CA GLU A 142 -4.73 -9.77 -16.52
C GLU A 142 -3.77 -8.60 -16.24
N PHE A 143 -4.28 -7.37 -16.20
CA PHE A 143 -3.49 -6.19 -15.81
C PHE A 143 -3.04 -6.24 -14.35
N MET A 144 -3.89 -6.78 -13.48
CA MET A 144 -3.57 -6.94 -12.06
C MET A 144 -2.50 -8.01 -11.86
N GLU A 145 -2.64 -9.18 -12.49
CA GLU A 145 -1.63 -10.26 -12.45
C GLU A 145 -0.25 -9.76 -12.92
N MET A 146 -0.22 -8.96 -13.99
CA MET A 146 1.01 -8.28 -14.46
C MET A 146 1.65 -7.38 -13.39
N MET A 147 0.85 -6.60 -12.66
CA MET A 147 1.34 -5.59 -11.73
C MET A 147 1.67 -6.16 -10.34
N THR A 148 0.99 -7.24 -9.93
CA THR A 148 1.23 -7.90 -8.64
C THR A 148 2.25 -9.05 -8.75
N GLY A 149 2.44 -9.62 -9.94
CA GLY A 149 3.47 -10.62 -10.22
C GLY A 149 3.27 -11.97 -9.52
N ASP A 150 2.02 -12.33 -9.21
CA ASP A 150 1.62 -13.64 -8.65
C ASP A 150 1.44 -14.73 -9.71
#